data_AF-A0A3D1FBS1-F1
#
_entry.id   AF-A0A3D1FBS1-F1
#
_cell.length_a   1.000
_cell.length_b   1.000
_cell.length_c   1.000
_cell.angle_alpha   90.00
_cell.angle_beta   90.00
_cell.angle_gamma   90.00
#
_symmetry.space_group_name_H-M   'P 1'
#
loop_
_entity.id
_entity.type
_entity.pdbx_description
1 polymer ?
#
loop_
_entity_poly.entity_id
_entity_poly.type
_entity_poly.pdbx_seq_one_letter_code
_entity_poly.pdbx_strand_id
1 'polypeptide(L)'
;MIRFSRIVEEMYAKDNRYKPDGYEFVIEALHFSQKKLKKTGHLTGRELAQGARDLALDHYGPMAKAVLTHWGIHKTIDIGNIVYNMISAKLLSKTDGDSLEDFNDVYDFETSFKDAFIKSPSETKKNNKKGDKKTLQNQN
;
A
#
# COMPACT_ATOMS: atom_id res chain seq x y z
N MET A 1 -10.26 5.29 18.39
CA MET A 1 -8.80 5.08 18.35
C MET A 1 -8.32 4.01 19.34
N ILE A 2 -8.70 4.05 20.64
CA ILE A 2 -8.21 3.12 21.70
C ILE A 2 -8.38 1.62 21.39
N ARG A 3 -9.42 1.22 20.63
CA ARG A 3 -9.65 -0.21 20.31
C ARG A 3 -8.63 -0.79 19.35
N PHE A 4 -8.15 -0.01 18.38
CA PHE A 4 -7.24 -0.53 17.36
C PHE A 4 -5.83 -0.73 17.91
N SER A 5 -5.30 0.25 18.64
CA SER A 5 -3.97 0.17 19.25
C SER A 5 -3.81 -1.05 20.15
N ARG A 6 -4.83 -1.35 20.98
CA ARG A 6 -4.83 -2.54 21.84
C ARG A 6 -4.80 -3.84 21.03
N ILE A 7 -5.56 -3.94 19.94
CA ILE A 7 -5.54 -5.13 19.09
C ILE A 7 -4.16 -5.28 18.41
N VAL A 8 -3.55 -4.17 17.99
CA VAL A 8 -2.18 -4.19 17.43
C VAL A 8 -1.17 -4.65 18.47
N GLU A 9 -1.25 -4.17 19.72
CA GLU A 9 -0.40 -4.65 20.81
C GLU A 9 -0.57 -6.16 21.06
N GLU A 10 -1.80 -6.66 21.04
CA GLU A 10 -2.09 -8.09 21.19
C GLU A 10 -1.56 -8.92 20.01
N MET A 11 -1.64 -8.39 18.78
CA MET A 11 -1.03 -9.04 17.60
C MET A 11 0.50 -9.03 17.68
N TYR A 12 1.11 -7.90 18.08
CA TYR A 12 2.55 -7.77 18.26
C TYR A 12 3.08 -8.72 19.35
N ALA A 13 2.35 -8.89 20.45
CA ALA A 13 2.69 -9.82 21.50
C ALA A 13 2.69 -11.29 21.03
N LYS A 14 1.89 -11.62 20.01
CA LYS A 14 1.83 -12.97 19.40
C LYS A 14 2.85 -13.16 18.29
N ASP A 15 3.04 -12.13 17.47
CA ASP A 15 3.97 -12.11 16.35
C ASP A 15 4.76 -10.80 16.35
N ASN A 16 5.95 -10.88 16.95
CA ASN A 16 6.85 -9.74 17.12
C ASN A 16 7.74 -9.47 15.90
N ARG A 17 7.58 -10.23 14.81
CA ARG A 17 8.32 -10.01 13.56
C ARG A 17 7.98 -8.65 12.94
N TYR A 18 6.75 -8.16 13.16
CA TYR A 18 6.24 -6.91 12.59
C TYR A 18 5.95 -5.90 13.68
N LYS A 19 6.51 -4.69 13.59
CA LYS A 19 6.26 -3.63 14.57
C LYS A 19 4.82 -3.09 14.46
N PRO A 20 4.27 -2.47 15.53
CA PRO A 20 2.94 -1.84 15.49
C PRO A 20 2.71 -0.93 14.28
N ASP A 21 3.70 -0.12 13.91
CA ASP A 21 3.67 0.76 12.74
C ASP A 21 3.45 -0.01 11.43
N GLY A 22 3.95 -1.24 11.32
CA GLY A 22 3.73 -2.11 10.15
C GLY A 22 2.27 -2.52 9.99
N TYR A 23 1.56 -2.74 11.10
CA TYR A 23 0.11 -3.02 11.07
C TYR A 23 -0.68 -1.77 10.67
N GLU A 24 -0.32 -0.61 11.20
CA GLU A 24 -0.93 0.67 10.81
C GLU A 24 -0.74 0.95 9.32
N PHE A 25 0.49 0.77 8.82
CA PHE A 25 0.84 0.92 7.42
C PHE A 25 0.02 0.01 6.50
N VAL A 26 -0.18 -1.26 6.84
CA VAL A 26 -0.96 -2.19 5.99
C VAL A 26 -2.44 -1.80 5.92
N ILE A 27 -3.02 -1.30 7.02
CA ILE A 27 -4.39 -0.76 7.00
C ILE A 27 -4.47 0.50 6.13
N GLU A 28 -3.48 1.38 6.22
CA GLU A 28 -3.42 2.55 5.36
C GLU A 28 -3.28 2.16 3.88
N ALA A 29 -2.40 1.20 3.58
CA ALA A 29 -2.22 0.65 2.23
C ALA A 29 -3.51 0.07 1.67
N LEU A 30 -4.31 -0.63 2.48
CA LEU A 30 -5.62 -1.14 2.09
C LEU A 30 -6.54 0.00 1.64
N HIS A 31 -6.69 1.04 2.46
CA HIS A 31 -7.55 2.18 2.12
C HIS A 31 -7.03 2.96 0.89
N PHE A 32 -5.72 3.17 0.81
CA PHE A 32 -5.07 3.79 -0.33
C PHE A 32 -5.38 3.03 -1.62
N SER A 33 -5.23 1.70 -1.58
CA SER A 33 -5.44 0.81 -2.72
C SER A 33 -6.90 0.80 -3.18
N GLN A 34 -7.85 0.68 -2.25
CA GLN A 34 -9.29 0.76 -2.54
C GLN A 34 -9.64 2.08 -3.24
N LYS A 35 -9.14 3.20 -2.70
CA LYS A 35 -9.35 4.52 -3.28
C LYS A 35 -8.73 4.64 -4.67
N LYS A 36 -7.49 4.18 -4.85
CA LYS A 36 -6.76 4.22 -6.12
C LYS A 36 -7.46 3.39 -7.20
N LEU A 37 -7.95 2.21 -6.86
CA LEU A 37 -8.65 1.30 -7.78
C LEU A 37 -10.13 1.64 -7.96
N LYS A 38 -10.66 2.62 -7.22
CA LYS A 38 -12.10 2.93 -7.15
C LYS A 38 -12.94 1.69 -6.83
N LYS A 39 -12.40 0.80 -5.99
CA LYS A 39 -13.06 -0.44 -5.55
C LYS A 39 -13.54 -0.27 -4.11
N THR A 40 -14.73 -0.77 -3.84
CA THR A 40 -15.25 -0.93 -2.48
C THR A 40 -15.15 -2.40 -2.08
N GLY A 41 -14.58 -2.67 -0.91
CA GLY A 41 -14.48 -4.04 -0.37
C GLY A 41 -13.16 -4.74 -0.68
N HIS A 42 -13.24 -6.00 -1.06
CA HIS A 42 -12.10 -6.93 -1.11
C HIS A 42 -11.02 -6.51 -2.10
N LEU A 43 -9.76 -6.68 -1.71
CA LEU A 43 -8.59 -6.59 -2.58
C LEU A 43 -7.89 -7.94 -2.60
N THR A 44 -7.47 -8.36 -3.79
CA THR A 44 -6.55 -9.49 -3.90
C THR A 44 -5.23 -9.19 -3.20
N GLY A 45 -4.51 -10.22 -2.75
CA GLY A 45 -3.20 -10.03 -2.11
C GLY A 45 -2.21 -9.26 -3.01
N ARG A 46 -2.25 -9.51 -4.32
CA ARG A 46 -1.44 -8.80 -5.32
C ARG A 46 -1.78 -7.32 -5.41
N GLU A 47 -3.08 -6.97 -5.43
CA GLU A 47 -3.52 -5.57 -5.46
C GLU A 47 -3.10 -4.82 -4.20
N LEU A 48 -3.26 -5.44 -3.02
CA LEU A 48 -2.86 -4.84 -1.76
C LEU A 48 -1.33 -4.67 -1.69
N ALA A 49 -0.55 -5.68 -2.09
CA ALA A 49 0.90 -5.58 -2.11
C ALA A 49 1.37 -4.43 -3.03
N GLN A 50 0.81 -4.31 -4.23
CA GLN A 50 1.15 -3.23 -5.16
C GLN A 50 0.77 -1.85 -4.60
N GLY A 51 -0.42 -1.71 -4.03
CA GLY A 51 -0.81 -0.44 -3.43
C GLY A 51 -0.03 -0.10 -2.16
N ALA A 52 0.45 -1.09 -1.40
CA ALA A 52 1.40 -0.87 -0.31
C ALA A 52 2.74 -0.33 -0.83
N ARG A 53 3.26 -0.86 -1.94
CA ARG A 53 4.46 -0.30 -2.59
C ARG A 53 4.24 1.16 -2.97
N ASP A 54 3.12 1.44 -3.63
CA ASP A 54 2.78 2.78 -4.10
C ASP A 54 2.64 3.77 -2.94
N LEU A 55 1.98 3.37 -1.85
CA LEU A 55 1.84 4.18 -0.64
C LEU A 55 3.21 4.45 0.01
N ALA A 56 4.05 3.41 0.16
CA ALA A 56 5.37 3.57 0.75
C ALA A 56 6.24 4.55 -0.05
N LEU A 57 6.15 4.49 -1.38
CA LEU A 57 6.82 5.44 -2.28
C LEU A 57 6.24 6.85 -2.18
N ASP A 58 4.92 6.99 -2.07
CA ASP A 58 4.26 8.29 -1.91
C ASP A 58 4.68 8.99 -0.61
N HIS A 59 4.76 8.25 0.50
CA HIS A 59 5.08 8.79 1.81
C HIS A 59 6.59 8.99 2.06
N TYR A 60 7.39 8.01 1.67
CA TYR A 60 8.80 7.92 2.09
C TYR A 60 9.77 8.03 0.92
N GLY A 61 9.27 7.95 -0.32
CA GLY A 61 10.07 8.03 -1.53
C GLY A 61 11.28 7.09 -1.48
N PRO A 62 12.52 7.60 -1.62
CA PRO A 62 13.73 6.80 -1.57
C PRO A 62 13.96 6.05 -0.25
N MET A 63 13.36 6.50 0.85
CA MET A 63 13.51 5.87 2.17
C MET A 63 12.50 4.74 2.43
N ALA A 64 11.55 4.50 1.50
CA ALA A 64 10.49 3.51 1.66
C ALA A 64 11.01 2.14 2.11
N LYS A 65 12.05 1.61 1.45
CA LYS A 65 12.65 0.33 1.82
C LYS A 65 13.18 0.32 3.26
N ALA A 66 13.89 1.36 3.66
CA ALA A 66 14.50 1.45 4.98
C ALA A 66 13.43 1.50 6.09
N VAL A 67 12.36 2.27 5.86
CA VAL A 67 11.21 2.38 6.77
C VAL A 67 10.48 1.03 6.90
N LEU A 68 10.12 0.40 5.78
CA LEU A 68 9.47 -0.92 5.79
C LEU A 68 10.34 -1.99 6.48
N THR A 69 11.63 -2.01 6.17
CA THR A 69 12.62 -2.90 6.80
C THR A 69 12.67 -2.66 8.32
N HIS A 70 12.64 -1.39 8.76
CA HIS A 70 12.63 -1.06 10.18
C HIS A 70 11.40 -1.61 10.90
N TRP A 71 10.26 -1.73 10.20
CA TRP A 71 9.03 -2.33 10.73
C TRP A 71 8.95 -3.85 10.60
N GLY A 72 9.99 -4.49 10.03
CA GLY A 72 10.05 -5.94 9.82
C GLY A 72 9.44 -6.42 8.51
N ILE A 73 9.11 -5.51 7.59
CA ILE A 73 8.55 -5.83 6.26
C ILE A 73 9.70 -5.81 5.26
N HIS A 74 10.14 -7.00 4.83
CA HIS A 74 11.30 -7.18 3.95
C HIS A 74 10.92 -7.61 2.53
N LYS A 75 9.76 -8.23 2.38
CA LYS A 75 9.26 -8.78 1.12
C LYS A 75 7.74 -8.80 1.12
N THR A 76 7.15 -9.07 -0.04
CA THR A 76 5.69 -9.00 -0.22
C THR A 76 4.94 -10.01 0.65
N ILE A 77 5.52 -11.19 0.93
CA ILE A 77 4.90 -12.18 1.83
C ILE A 77 4.76 -11.68 3.27
N ASP A 78 5.58 -10.71 3.69
CA ASP A 78 5.46 -10.10 5.02
C ASP A 78 4.17 -9.27 5.15
N ILE A 79 3.78 -8.59 4.07
CA ILE A 79 2.47 -7.90 4.00
C ILE A 79 1.35 -8.93 4.15
N GLY A 80 1.48 -10.08 3.48
CA GLY A 80 0.54 -11.19 3.61
C GLY A 80 0.44 -11.70 5.05
N ASN A 81 1.57 -11.94 5.71
CA ASN A 81 1.57 -12.38 7.11
C ASN A 81 0.88 -11.36 8.03
N ILE A 82 1.12 -10.06 7.84
CA ILE A 82 0.44 -8.99 8.59
C ILE A 82 -1.08 -9.04 8.36
N VAL A 83 -1.52 -9.20 7.10
CA VAL A 83 -2.95 -9.35 6.76
C VAL A 83 -3.56 -10.56 7.46
N TYR A 84 -2.86 -11.70 7.48
CA TYR A 84 -3.32 -12.91 8.15
C TYR A 84 -3.34 -12.81 9.68
N ASN A 85 -2.41 -12.05 10.27
CA ASN A 85 -2.48 -11.69 11.69
C ASN A 85 -3.75 -10.87 11.97
N MET A 86 -4.08 -9.90 11.10
CA MET A 86 -5.31 -9.09 11.21
C MET A 86 -6.59 -9.90 10.98
N ILE A 87 -6.59 -10.89 10.07
CA ILE A 87 -7.71 -11.82 9.89
C ILE A 87 -7.93 -12.63 11.16
N SER A 88 -6.84 -13.15 11.76
CA SER A 88 -6.89 -13.90 13.01
C SER A 88 -7.42 -13.05 14.18
N ALA A 89 -7.13 -11.75 14.16
CA ALA A 89 -7.65 -10.76 15.10
C ALA A 89 -9.06 -10.23 14.77
N LYS A 90 -9.70 -10.72 13.70
CA LYS A 90 -11.03 -10.28 13.22
C LYS A 90 -11.09 -8.79 12.81
N LEU A 91 -9.94 -8.20 12.45
CA LEU A 91 -9.87 -6.85 11.90
C LEU A 91 -10.12 -6.82 10.39
N LEU A 92 -9.68 -7.87 9.69
CA LEU A 92 -9.91 -8.06 8.27
C LEU A 92 -10.64 -9.38 8.03
N SER A 93 -11.29 -9.49 6.88
CA SER A 93 -11.93 -10.71 6.41
C SER A 93 -11.26 -11.18 5.14
N LYS A 94 -11.21 -12.50 4.94
CA LYS A 94 -10.80 -13.13 3.69
C LYS A 94 -12.00 -13.66 2.93
N THR A 95 -11.82 -13.91 1.64
CA THR A 95 -12.71 -14.70 0.79
C THR A 95 -12.20 -16.14 0.68
N ASP A 96 -13.02 -17.04 0.11
CA ASP A 96 -12.68 -18.46 0.00
C ASP A 96 -11.47 -18.73 -0.91
N GLY A 97 -11.22 -17.84 -1.87
CA GLY A 97 -10.09 -17.94 -2.81
C GLY A 97 -8.79 -17.31 -2.32
N ASP A 98 -8.81 -16.56 -1.21
CA ASP A 98 -7.59 -15.89 -0.75
C ASP A 98 -6.65 -16.87 -0.04
N SER A 99 -5.38 -16.73 -0.39
CA SER A 99 -4.26 -17.52 0.10
C SER A 99 -3.13 -16.59 0.56
N LEU A 100 -2.25 -17.09 1.42
CA LEU A 100 -1.07 -16.30 1.82
C LEU A 100 -0.11 -16.17 0.63
N GLU A 101 -0.12 -17.16 -0.25
CA GLU A 101 0.67 -17.29 -1.46
C GLU A 101 0.38 -16.19 -2.49
N ASP A 102 -0.79 -15.54 -2.43
CA ASP A 102 -1.12 -14.38 -3.26
C ASP A 102 -0.16 -13.19 -3.06
N PHE A 103 0.57 -13.20 -1.95
CA PHE A 103 1.58 -12.23 -1.60
C PHE A 103 3.01 -12.68 -1.95
N ASN A 104 3.24 -13.89 -2.46
CA ASN A 104 4.57 -14.33 -2.86
C ASN A 104 5.02 -13.62 -4.14
N ASP A 105 6.26 -13.12 -4.11
CA ASP A 105 7.00 -12.56 -5.25
C ASP A 105 6.16 -11.60 -6.12
N VAL A 106 5.33 -10.76 -5.49
CA VAL A 106 4.50 -9.77 -6.22
C VAL A 106 5.38 -8.68 -6.82
N TYR A 107 6.43 -8.31 -6.10
CA TYR A 107 7.55 -7.49 -6.57
C TYR A 107 8.77 -7.69 -5.67
N ASP A 108 9.94 -7.38 -6.22
CA ASP A 108 11.20 -7.40 -5.46
C ASP A 108 11.44 -6.03 -4.81
N PHE A 109 11.72 -6.02 -3.50
CA PHE A 109 11.93 -4.79 -2.72
C PHE A 109 13.20 -4.05 -3.14
N GLU A 110 14.25 -4.77 -3.53
CA GLU A 110 15.51 -4.14 -3.93
C GLU A 110 15.33 -3.28 -5.17
N THR A 111 14.70 -3.81 -6.21
CA THR A 111 14.44 -3.10 -7.47
C THR A 111 13.34 -2.06 -7.29
N SER A 112 12.25 -2.41 -6.62
CA SER A 112 11.04 -1.58 -6.55
C SER A 112 11.20 -0.25 -5.84
N PHE A 113 12.15 -0.14 -4.91
CA PHE A 113 12.42 1.07 -4.14
C PHE A 113 13.73 1.78 -4.54
N LYS A 114 14.63 1.13 -5.29
CA LYS A 114 15.85 1.80 -5.82
C LYS A 114 15.52 2.88 -6.83
N ASP A 115 14.57 2.64 -7.72
CA ASP A 115 14.21 3.58 -8.79
C ASP A 115 13.56 4.88 -8.28
N ALA A 116 13.11 4.89 -7.02
CA ALA A 116 12.58 6.08 -6.36
C ALA A 116 13.65 7.17 -6.18
N PHE A 117 14.94 6.82 -6.11
CA PHE A 117 16.03 7.79 -6.11
C PHE A 117 16.14 8.55 -7.43
N ILE A 118 15.67 7.98 -8.55
CA ILE A 118 15.83 8.56 -9.89
C ILE A 118 14.70 9.54 -10.22
N LYS A 119 13.48 9.31 -9.74
CA LYS A 119 12.35 10.23 -9.91
C LYS A 119 12.45 11.42 -8.94
N SER A 120 13.27 12.38 -9.32
CA SER A 120 13.32 13.71 -8.70
C SER A 120 11.96 14.43 -8.85
N PRO A 121 11.61 15.42 -8.00
CA PRO A 121 10.31 16.11 -7.96
C PRO A 121 9.85 16.83 -9.25
N SER A 122 10.64 16.81 -10.33
CA SER A 122 10.39 17.56 -11.56
C SER A 122 9.44 16.87 -12.55
N GLU A 123 9.10 15.59 -12.38
CA GLU A 123 8.39 14.83 -13.44
C GLU A 123 6.87 14.66 -13.25
N THR A 124 6.28 15.08 -12.12
CA THR A 124 4.83 14.86 -11.87
C THR A 124 3.92 15.99 -12.37
N LYS A 125 4.45 17.04 -13.01
CA LYS A 125 3.64 18.10 -13.64
C LYS A 125 3.78 18.09 -15.15
N LYS A 126 3.07 17.17 -15.83
CA LYS A 126 2.48 17.39 -17.15
C LYS A 126 1.64 16.16 -17.52
N ASN A 127 0.33 16.30 -17.35
CA ASN A 127 -0.67 15.90 -18.34
C ASN A 127 -2.01 16.47 -17.92
N ASN A 128 -2.20 17.76 -18.18
CA ASN A 128 -3.52 18.35 -18.28
C ASN A 128 -3.55 19.26 -19.51
N LYS A 129 -4.60 19.06 -20.32
CA LYS A 129 -5.01 19.78 -21.55
C LYS A 129 -4.45 19.29 -22.88
N LYS A 130 -5.28 18.49 -23.59
CA LYS A 130 -5.70 18.79 -24.96
C LYS A 130 -7.08 18.17 -25.25
N GLY A 131 -8.00 19.02 -25.70
CA GLY A 131 -9.43 18.75 -25.94
C GLY A 131 -10.27 19.66 -25.04
N ASP A 132 -11.01 20.67 -25.48
CA ASP A 132 -11.41 21.08 -26.81
C ASP A 132 -11.51 22.62 -26.86
N LYS A 133 -10.98 23.23 -27.93
CA LYS A 133 -11.37 24.59 -28.33
C LYS A 133 -12.65 24.46 -29.13
N LYS A 134 -13.79 24.85 -28.56
CA LYS A 134 -14.95 25.29 -29.34
C LYS A 134 -15.70 26.41 -28.61
N THR A 135 -15.96 27.45 -29.41
CA THR A 135 -17.02 28.45 -29.28
C THR A 135 -16.73 29.69 -28.45
N LEU A 136 -16.57 30.82 -29.15
CA LEU A 136 -17.07 32.20 -28.92
C LEU A 136 -16.56 33.03 -30.13
N GLN A 137 -17.35 33.16 -31.20
CA GLN A 137 -18.12 34.36 -31.59
C GLN A 137 -17.32 35.66 -31.71
N ASN A 138 -17.29 36.22 -32.92
CA ASN A 138 -17.41 37.66 -33.28
C ASN A 138 -17.44 37.73 -34.82
N GLN A 139 -18.56 38.10 -35.47
CA GLN A 139 -18.99 39.48 -35.74
C GLN A 139 -17.91 40.31 -36.45
N ASN A 140 -17.95 40.30 -37.78
CA ASN A 140 -18.07 41.47 -38.66
C ASN A 140 -18.26 41.02 -40.11
#